data_AF-A0A2K0UMC7-F1
#
_entry.id   AF-A0A2K0UMC7-F1
#
_cell.length_a   1.000
_cell.length_b   1.000
_cell.length_c   1.000
_cell.angle_alpha   90.00
_cell.angle_beta   90.00
_cell.angle_gamma   90.00
#
_symmetry.space_group_name_H-M   'P 1'
#
loop_
_entity.id
_entity.type
_entity.pdbx_description
1 polymer ?
#
loop_
_entity_poly.entity_id
_entity_poly.type
_entity_poly.pdbx_seq_one_letter_code
_entity_poly.pdbx_strand_id
1 'polypeptide(L)' 'MHAYMSHFDKLVRLPSGLVVVAKTANSEFAGIAHQTKPMFRIQFHPELKHAPRGSELLRNFSVNIYKAQPN' A
#
# COMPACT_ATOMS: atom_id res chain seq x y z
N MET A 1 1.89 -12.08 4.31
CA MET A 1 0.93 -11.22 5.03
C MET A 1 -0.41 -11.36 4.35
N HIS A 2 -1.49 -11.62 5.09
CA HIS A 2 -2.83 -11.65 4.51
C HIS A 2 -3.36 -10.23 4.34
N ALA A 3 -4.11 -9.96 3.28
CA ALA A 3 -4.65 -8.64 2.97
C ALA A 3 -5.99 -8.77 2.25
N TYR A 4 -6.89 -7.80 2.47
CA TYR A 4 -8.19 -7.73 1.80
C TYR A 4 -8.06 -6.88 0.54
N MET A 5 -8.00 -7.53 -0.61
CA MET A 5 -7.80 -6.87 -1.91
C MET A 5 -9.05 -6.09 -2.32
N SER A 6 -8.85 -4.94 -2.96
CA SER A 6 -9.86 -4.32 -3.84
C SER A 6 -9.90 -5.09 -5.15
N HIS A 7 -11.10 -5.48 -5.58
CA HIS A 7 -11.32 -6.42 -6.68
C HIS A 7 -11.93 -5.79 -7.93
N PHE A 8 -12.35 -4.53 -7.89
CA PHE A 8 -13.08 -3.92 -9.00
C PHE A 8 -12.15 -3.60 -10.17
N ASP A 9 -11.18 -2.72 -9.93
CA ASP A 9 -10.16 -2.35 -10.90
C ASP A 9 -8.76 -2.67 -10.37
N LYS A 10 -7.84 -2.99 -11.28
CA LYS A 10 -6.42 -3.18 -10.95
C LYS A 10 -5.53 -2.43 -11.92
N LEU A 11 -4.35 -2.06 -11.44
CA LEU A 11 -3.30 -1.56 -12.31
C LEU A 11 -2.86 -2.68 -13.27
N VAL A 12 -2.73 -2.35 -14.56
CA VAL A 12 -2.27 -3.30 -15.61
C VAL A 12 -0.91 -2.93 -16.19
N ARG A 13 -0.41 -1.72 -15.90
CA ARG A 13 0.91 -1.24 -16.31
C ARG A 13 1.49 -0.34 -15.25
N LEU A 14 2.76 -0.54 -14.92
CA LEU A 14 3.49 0.29 -13.96
C LEU A 14 3.84 1.66 -14.56
N PRO A 15 3.42 2.78 -13.95
CA PRO A 15 3.87 4.11 -14.35
C PRO A 15 5.38 4.32 -14.11
N SER A 16 6.00 5.19 -14.90
CA SER A 16 7.40 5.57 -14.74
C SER A 16 7.69 6.18 -13.36
N GLY A 17 8.87 5.89 -12.80
CA GLY A 17 9.29 6.40 -11.49
C GLY A 17 8.70 5.66 -10.29
N LEU A 18 7.86 4.65 -10.54
CA LEU A 18 7.35 3.74 -9.52
C LEU A 18 8.06 2.38 -9.60
N VAL A 19 8.15 1.70 -8.46
CA VAL A 19 8.66 0.34 -8.32
C VAL A 19 7.65 -0.52 -7.60
N VAL A 20 7.63 -1.81 -7.93
CA VAL A 20 6.75 -2.77 -7.26
C VAL A 20 7.35 -3.20 -5.94
N VAL A 21 6.57 -3.08 -4.87
CA VAL A 21 6.98 -3.45 -3.50
C VAL A 21 6.12 -4.55 -2.89
N ALA A 22 4.96 -4.86 -3.50
CA ALA A 22 4.15 -6.02 -3.14
C ALA A 22 3.45 -6.61 -4.37
N LYS A 23 3.33 -7.94 -4.40
CA LYS A 23 2.67 -8.72 -5.47
C LYS A 23 1.78 -9.79 -4.87
N THR A 24 0.73 -10.16 -5.58
CA THR A 24 -0.10 -11.35 -5.30
C THR A 24 -0.29 -12.14 -6.59
N ALA A 25 -0.82 -13.35 -6.50
CA ALA A 25 -1.13 -14.17 -7.69
C ALA A 25 -2.10 -13.46 -8.66
N ASN A 26 -3.01 -12.62 -8.13
CA ASN A 26 -4.06 -11.95 -8.92
C ASN A 26 -3.73 -10.49 -9.27
N SER A 27 -2.72 -9.90 -8.61
CA SER A 27 -2.30 -8.50 -8.82
C SER A 27 -0.79 -8.34 -8.72
N GLU A 28 -0.16 -8.12 -9.87
CA GLU A 28 1.29 -7.90 -10.00
C GLU A 28 1.74 -6.55 -9.42
N PHE A 29 0.81 -5.64 -9.19
CA PHE A 29 1.06 -4.29 -8.66
C PHE A 29 0.27 -4.06 -7.36
N ALA A 30 0.20 -5.09 -6.50
CA ALA A 30 -0.55 -5.04 -5.25
C ALA A 30 -0.04 -3.96 -4.27
N GLY A 31 1.23 -3.58 -4.39
CA GLY A 31 1.80 -2.39 -3.75
C GLY A 31 2.91 -1.80 -4.61
N ILE A 32 2.91 -0.48 -4.77
CA ILE A 32 3.90 0.28 -5.53
C ILE A 32 4.37 1.50 -4.74
N ALA A 33 5.62 1.89 -4.96
CA ALA A 33 6.24 3.03 -4.29
C ALA A 33 7.02 3.89 -5.30
N HIS A 34 7.12 5.19 -5.04
CA HIS A 34 7.98 6.07 -5.83
C HIS A 34 9.44 5.88 -5.44
N GLN A 35 10.34 5.89 -6.43
CA GLN A 35 11.77 5.61 -6.19
C GLN A 35 12.44 6.63 -5.26
N THR A 36 12.03 7.90 -5.35
CA THR A 36 12.68 9.01 -4.62
C THR A 36 11.76 9.82 -3.70
N LYS A 37 10.45 9.59 -3.74
CA LYS A 37 9.45 10.38 -3.00
C LYS A 37 8.74 9.47 -2.00
N PRO A 38 8.26 9.98 -0.86
CA PRO A 38 7.52 9.19 0.13
C PRO A 38 6.09 8.86 -0.33
N MET A 39 5.92 8.44 -1.57
CA MET A 39 4.63 8.15 -2.18
C MET A 39 4.45 6.64 -2.34
N PHE A 40 3.34 6.14 -1.81
CA PHE A 40 3.02 4.71 -1.79
C PHE A 40 1.58 4.52 -2.25
N ARG A 41 1.31 3.40 -2.92
CA ARG A 41 -0.05 2.98 -3.29
C ARG A 41 -0.18 1.48 -3.04
N ILE A 42 -1.38 1.07 -2.63
CA ILE A 42 -1.71 -0.32 -2.31
C ILE A 42 -3.06 -0.67 -2.94
N GLN A 43 -3.22 -1.93 -3.34
CA GLN A 43 -4.45 -2.46 -3.93
C GLN A 43 -5.38 -3.08 -2.88
N PHE A 44 -4.99 -3.09 -1.60
CA PHE A 44 -5.80 -3.63 -0.49
C PHE A 44 -6.28 -2.54 0.45
N HIS A 45 -7.19 -2.95 1.32
CA HIS A 45 -7.80 -2.17 2.38
C HIS A 45 -7.12 -2.42 3.75
N PRO A 46 -6.06 -1.66 4.12
CA PRO A 46 -5.42 -1.78 5.43
C PRO A 46 -6.28 -1.22 6.58
N GLU A 47 -7.36 -0.49 6.28
CA GLU A 47 -8.29 0.09 7.23
C GLU A 47 -9.24 -0.94 7.85
N LEU A 48 -9.38 -2.12 7.23
CA LEU A 48 -10.27 -3.16 7.75
C LEU A 48 -9.71 -3.75 9.04
N LYS A 49 -10.57 -3.86 10.06
CA LYS A 49 -10.21 -4.45 11.38
C LYS A 49 -9.55 -5.81 11.28
N HIS A 50 -9.95 -6.61 10.29
CA HIS A 50 -9.44 -7.96 10.11
C HIS A 50 -8.19 -8.03 9.24
N ALA A 51 -7.71 -6.91 8.67
CA ALA A 51 -6.45 -6.88 7.94
C ALA A 51 -5.29 -7.00 8.95
N PRO A 52 -4.56 -8.13 8.97
CA PRO A 52 -3.41 -8.27 9.86
C PRO A 52 -2.44 -7.13 9.60
N ARG A 53 -1.94 -6.48 10.65
CA ARG A 53 -1.01 -5.32 10.59
C ARG A 53 -1.49 -4.13 9.74
N GLY A 54 -2.78 -4.04 9.39
CA GLY A 54 -3.33 -2.91 8.64
C GLY A 54 -3.12 -1.57 9.36
N SER A 55 -3.42 -1.54 10.66
CA SER A 55 -3.18 -0.37 11.52
C SER A 55 -1.69 -0.02 11.65
N GLU A 56 -0.80 -1.02 11.66
CA GLU A 56 0.66 -0.79 11.69
C GLU A 56 1.13 -0.11 10.41
N LEU A 57 0.63 -0.55 9.25
CA LEU A 57 0.93 0.05 7.95
C LEU A 57 0.46 1.50 7.89
N LEU A 58 -0.76 1.78 8.31
CA LEU A 58 -1.30 3.14 8.38
C LEU A 58 -0.52 4.03 9.35
N ARG A 59 -0.16 3.53 10.53
CA ARG A 59 0.69 4.25 11.49
C ARG A 59 2.07 4.54 10.91
N ASN A 60 2.67 3.59 10.22
CA ASN A 60 3.97 3.78 9.58
C ASN A 60 3.91 4.89 8.53
N PHE A 61 2.86 4.89 7.70
CA PHE A 61 2.64 5.94 6.71
C PHE A 61 2.46 7.31 7.37
N SER A 62 1.48 7.46 8.26
CA SER A 62 1.13 8.78 8.81
C SER A 62 2.21 9.32 9.77
N VAL A 63 2.67 8.50 10.72
CA VAL A 63 3.56 8.95 11.81
C VAL A 63 5.03 8.79 11.44
N ASN A 64 5.44 7.63 10.93
CA ASN A 64 6.88 7.39 10.74
C ASN A 64 7.41 8.05 9.47
N ILE A 65 6.64 8.00 8.37
CA ILE A 65 7.05 8.57 7.07
C ILE A 65 6.70 10.05 7.01
N TYR A 66 5.43 10.42 7.25
CA TYR A 66 4.96 11.80 7.11
C TYR A 66 5.06 12.65 8.38
N LYS A 67 5.48 12.06 9.51
CA LYS A 67 5.66 12.78 10.78
C LYS A 67 4.40 13.50 11.26
N ALA A 68 3.21 12.99 10.90
CA ALA A 68 1.95 13.53 11.41
C ALA A 68 1.92 13.39 12.93
N GLN A 69 1.53 14.46 13.62
CA GLN A 69 1.37 14.42 15.07
C GLN A 69 0.07 13.69 15.41
N PRO A 70 0.12 12.69 16.30
CA PRO A 70 -1.09 12.09 16.83
C PRO A 70 -1.81 13.12 17.73
N ASN A 71 -3.12 13.23 17.55
CA ASN A 71 -4.00 14.02 18.43
C ASN A 71 -4.33 13.25 19.71
#